data_AF-A0A7W5M538-F1
#
_entry.id   AF-A0A7W5M538-F1
#
_cell.length_a   1.000
_cell.length_b   1.000
_cell.length_c   1.000
_cell.angle_alpha   90.00
_cell.angle_beta   90.00
_cell.angle_gamma   90.00
#
_symmetry.space_group_name_H-M   'P 1'
#
loop_
_entity.id
_entity.type
_entity.pdbx_description
1 polymer ?
#
loop_
_entity_poly.entity_id
_entity_poly.type
_entity_poly.pdbx_seq_one_letter_code
_entity_poly.pdbx_strand_id
1 'polypeptide(L)'
;MNLQSYLTSITRRRFLTGTLAATGAYLVGNSHALASSSSRPLPPLPLKTGAKVMAIGHSFVANSGYTVIYPGSPTPRIDTVTANWLGTIGPLRNIDNRFNLDCWYDPKVPTAAAPTARLAGAISGRGGEHMPQTLARLPWCLERQPDIVLLDIATNDIASDKLTLEKAVERYEALLKPLREAGIWVVCLLPVDRIGKTKGTWAAEDARHTLNSGLTEYLVSIGSREGVRVVDDRDVLAKAIQQGIAITEDGVHLNTDGQWLRYSVLLPILRDMVMEGDFYSRDVKLANLSPLGGFSGGAGKRSGVTGAVADGLVARRGSGQNDTIIGSKEPLADGVERQVFTITPADNANDSRVCTLTLSWADMDFEKLGLVEGDWVEAGLDYELSASNSWLGLEFSLEANSRPATCRYSAVGGMVVRLNTTQDGPRLTTPLSGRATIPRFKLLGTDDVAAPADYFRTSLRPIRLHWNKNATETLVAKFSPFIIRKSTDPRPAWNL
;
A
#
# COMPACT_ATOMS: atom_id res chain seq x y z
N MET A 1 -5.13 -5.99 -61.07
CA MET A 1 -5.41 -4.76 -61.83
C MET A 1 -6.52 -4.03 -61.07
N ASN A 2 -6.21 -2.82 -60.56
CA ASN A 2 -7.03 -1.81 -59.84
C ASN A 2 -7.84 -2.21 -58.58
N LEU A 3 -7.47 -1.74 -57.37
CA LEU A 3 -7.58 -0.38 -56.78
C LEU A 3 -8.99 -0.04 -56.25
N GLN A 4 -9.35 -0.64 -55.10
CA GLN A 4 -10.20 0.01 -54.07
C GLN A 4 -10.20 -0.80 -52.77
N SER A 5 -9.16 -0.60 -51.96
CA SER A 5 -9.07 -1.14 -50.60
C SER A 5 -9.59 -0.13 -49.58
N TYR A 6 -10.72 -0.51 -48.97
CA TYR A 6 -11.14 -0.28 -47.59
C TYR A 6 -10.16 0.49 -46.67
N LEU A 7 -10.59 1.68 -46.22
CA LEU A 7 -10.01 2.44 -45.10
C LEU A 7 -11.11 2.77 -44.07
N THR A 8 -11.20 1.89 -43.08
CA THR A 8 -11.42 2.17 -41.64
C THR A 8 -10.55 3.34 -41.16
N SER A 9 -10.84 4.13 -40.12
CA SER A 9 -12.00 4.40 -39.27
C SER A 9 -11.54 5.44 -38.24
N ILE A 10 -12.32 6.51 -38.08
CA ILE A 10 -12.57 7.24 -36.84
C ILE A 10 -11.43 8.13 -36.29
N THR A 11 -11.59 9.39 -36.66
CA THR A 11 -11.09 10.66 -36.15
C THR A 11 -10.97 10.74 -34.62
N ARG A 12 -9.74 11.00 -34.13
CA ARG A 12 -9.45 11.44 -32.76
C ARG A 12 -10.08 12.82 -32.51
N ARG A 13 -11.15 12.89 -31.73
CA ARG A 13 -11.64 14.15 -31.14
C ARG A 13 -10.74 14.54 -29.96
N ARG A 14 -10.12 15.72 -30.09
CA ARG A 14 -9.64 16.54 -28.97
C ARG A 14 -10.84 16.86 -28.07
N PHE A 15 -10.83 16.42 -26.82
CA PHE A 15 -11.58 17.07 -25.77
C PHE A 15 -10.67 18.09 -25.08
N LEU A 16 -10.71 19.31 -25.59
CA LEU A 16 -10.51 20.52 -24.80
C LEU A 16 -11.76 20.66 -23.93
N THR A 17 -11.63 20.41 -22.64
CA THR A 17 -12.57 20.95 -21.65
C THR A 17 -11.77 21.87 -20.76
N GLY A 18 -11.91 23.18 -21.04
CA GLY A 18 -11.62 24.19 -20.04
C GLY A 18 -12.66 24.07 -18.95
N THR A 19 -12.23 23.65 -17.77
CA THR A 19 -13.03 23.81 -16.55
C THR A 19 -12.73 25.20 -16.00
N LEU A 20 -13.74 26.05 -16.10
CA LEU A 20 -13.87 27.30 -15.38
C LEU A 20 -13.45 27.13 -13.91
N ALA A 21 -12.70 28.11 -13.41
CA ALA A 21 -12.45 28.32 -12.00
C ALA A 21 -13.79 28.38 -11.24
N ALA A 22 -14.11 27.31 -10.51
CA ALA A 22 -15.14 27.35 -9.50
C ALA A 22 -14.48 27.81 -8.19
N THR A 23 -14.41 29.13 -7.98
CA THR A 23 -14.35 29.74 -6.65
C THR A 23 -15.68 29.44 -5.94
N GLY A 24 -15.83 28.19 -5.49
CA GLY A 24 -16.92 27.75 -4.63
C GLY A 24 -16.50 27.90 -3.18
N ALA A 25 -17.02 28.94 -2.53
CA ALA A 25 -16.92 29.12 -1.10
C ALA A 25 -17.39 27.85 -0.35
N TYR A 26 -16.48 27.20 0.36
CA TYR A 26 -16.82 26.22 1.38
C TYR A 26 -17.45 26.98 2.56
N LEU A 27 -18.76 27.18 2.51
CA LEU A 27 -19.56 27.48 3.70
C LEU A 27 -19.72 26.18 4.49
N VAL A 28 -18.69 25.84 5.27
CA VAL A 28 -18.83 24.88 6.37
C VAL A 28 -19.41 25.65 7.54
N GLY A 29 -20.74 25.63 7.62
CA GLY A 29 -21.46 25.94 8.85
C GLY A 29 -21.16 24.85 9.87
N ASN A 30 -20.19 25.10 10.73
CA ASN A 30 -20.19 24.76 12.15
C ASN A 30 -18.99 25.46 12.76
N SER A 31 -19.22 26.66 13.29
CA SER A 31 -18.35 27.33 14.23
C SER A 31 -18.31 26.51 15.53
N HIS A 32 -17.58 25.40 15.53
CA HIS A 32 -16.99 24.90 16.77
C HIS A 32 -15.93 25.93 17.14
N ALA A 33 -16.30 26.81 18.07
CA ALA A 33 -15.34 27.57 18.83
C ALA A 33 -14.25 26.60 19.29
N LEU A 34 -13.02 26.81 18.81
CA LEU A 34 -11.81 26.23 19.38
C LEU A 34 -11.73 26.75 20.82
N ALA A 35 -12.47 26.08 21.72
CA ALA A 35 -12.36 26.28 23.15
C ALA A 35 -10.87 26.21 23.48
N SER A 36 -10.37 27.20 24.22
CA SER A 36 -8.97 27.35 24.60
C SER A 36 -8.38 26.01 25.03
N SER A 37 -7.71 25.33 24.11
CA SER A 37 -7.24 23.97 24.35
C SER A 37 -5.97 24.08 25.16
N SER A 38 -6.03 23.77 26.46
CA SER A 38 -4.85 23.28 27.15
C SER A 38 -4.27 22.15 26.30
N SER A 39 -3.03 22.28 25.83
CA SER A 39 -2.41 21.26 24.98
C SER A 39 -2.50 19.91 25.69
N ARG A 40 -2.95 18.88 24.97
CA ARG A 40 -2.90 17.53 25.54
C ARG A 40 -1.42 17.14 25.70
N PRO A 41 -1.06 16.53 26.83
CA PRO A 41 0.29 16.00 26.98
C PRO A 41 0.52 14.95 25.90
N LEU A 42 1.74 14.90 25.37
CA LEU A 42 2.12 13.83 24.46
C LEU A 42 2.18 12.52 25.25
N PRO A 43 1.67 11.40 24.69
CA PRO A 43 1.88 10.10 25.29
C PRO A 43 3.38 9.79 25.30
N PRO A 44 3.92 9.23 26.40
CA PRO A 44 5.32 8.86 26.46
C PRO A 44 5.63 7.75 25.44
N LEU A 45 6.83 7.80 24.87
CA LEU A 45 7.33 6.74 24.00
C LEU A 45 8.13 5.71 24.81
N PRO A 46 8.14 4.42 24.42
CA PRO A 46 7.40 3.87 23.29
C PRO A 46 5.89 3.71 23.59
N LEU A 47 5.06 3.93 22.57
CA LEU A 47 3.62 3.65 22.62
C LEU A 47 3.35 2.15 22.67
N LYS A 48 2.15 1.75 23.09
CA LYS A 48 1.75 0.34 23.06
C LYS A 48 1.64 -0.23 21.64
N THR A 49 1.89 -1.54 21.50
CA THR A 49 1.51 -2.30 20.31
C THR A 49 0.03 -2.05 19.98
N GLY A 50 -0.26 -1.84 18.69
CA GLY A 50 -1.57 -1.41 18.20
C GLY A 50 -1.78 0.10 18.19
N ALA A 51 -0.73 0.91 18.37
CA ALA A 51 -0.79 2.35 18.16
C ALA A 51 -1.30 2.67 16.74
N LYS A 52 -2.26 3.60 16.64
CA LYS A 52 -2.84 4.05 15.38
C LYS A 52 -1.85 4.98 14.67
N VAL A 53 -1.43 4.55 13.49
CA VAL A 53 -0.59 5.36 12.61
C VAL A 53 -1.43 5.80 11.42
N MET A 54 -1.58 7.11 11.24
CA MET A 54 -2.28 7.68 10.10
C MET A 54 -1.29 8.44 9.21
N ALA A 55 -1.28 8.15 7.92
CA ALA A 55 -0.58 8.98 6.95
C ALA A 55 -1.51 10.04 6.37
N ILE A 56 -1.06 11.29 6.34
CA ILE A 56 -1.75 12.45 5.79
C ILE A 56 -0.82 13.10 4.78
N GLY A 57 -1.30 13.38 3.57
CA GLY A 57 -0.42 13.92 2.54
C GLY A 57 -0.96 13.91 1.13
N HIS A 58 -0.06 14.03 0.17
CA HIS A 58 -0.40 14.05 -1.25
C HIS A 58 -0.43 12.65 -1.89
N SER A 59 -0.06 12.55 -3.17
CA SER A 59 0.01 11.33 -3.97
C SER A 59 0.85 10.21 -3.34
N PHE A 60 1.92 10.47 -2.58
CA PHE A 60 2.70 9.39 -1.94
C PHE A 60 1.91 8.61 -0.90
N VAL A 61 1.12 9.33 -0.11
CA VAL A 61 0.19 8.70 0.83
C VAL A 61 -0.96 8.05 0.06
N ALA A 62 -1.52 8.71 -0.96
CA ALA A 62 -2.62 8.16 -1.75
C ALA A 62 -2.24 6.83 -2.45
N ASN A 63 -1.00 6.72 -2.92
CA ASN A 63 -0.46 5.52 -3.56
C ASN A 63 -0.18 4.37 -2.57
N SER A 64 -0.40 4.59 -1.27
CA SER A 64 -0.39 3.52 -0.26
C SER A 64 -1.73 2.79 -0.15
N GLY A 65 -2.76 3.25 -0.87
CA GLY A 65 -4.13 2.77 -0.79
C GLY A 65 -4.34 1.35 -1.33
N TYR A 66 -5.43 0.72 -0.87
CA TYR A 66 -5.92 -0.58 -1.31
C TYR A 66 -7.01 -0.42 -2.35
N THR A 67 -7.25 -1.46 -3.14
CA THR A 67 -8.49 -1.56 -3.91
C THR A 67 -9.49 -2.44 -3.16
N VAL A 68 -10.71 -1.93 -3.00
CA VAL A 68 -11.93 -2.73 -3.00
C VAL A 68 -12.61 -2.44 -4.33
N ILE A 69 -12.67 -3.43 -5.23
CA ILE A 69 -13.27 -3.24 -6.57
C ILE A 69 -14.78 -3.35 -6.43
N TYR A 70 -15.56 -2.30 -6.67
CA TYR A 70 -17.03 -2.40 -6.57
C TYR A 70 -17.68 -2.83 -7.90
N PRO A 71 -18.78 -3.62 -7.86
CA PRO A 71 -19.61 -3.84 -9.04
C PRO A 71 -20.17 -2.50 -9.56
N GLY A 72 -20.05 -2.24 -10.86
CA GLY A 72 -20.51 -0.99 -11.49
C GLY A 72 -19.43 0.06 -11.77
N SER A 73 -18.20 -0.14 -11.28
CA SER A 73 -17.02 0.62 -11.72
C SER A 73 -16.05 -0.30 -12.48
N PRO A 74 -16.18 -0.43 -13.81
CA PRO A 74 -15.39 -1.38 -14.61
C PRO A 74 -13.90 -1.03 -14.71
N THR A 75 -13.48 0.13 -14.21
CA THR A 75 -12.09 0.53 -14.14
C THR A 75 -11.59 0.41 -12.70
N PRO A 76 -10.78 -0.63 -12.40
CA PRO A 76 -9.86 -0.55 -11.28
C PRO A 76 -9.04 0.74 -11.46
N ARG A 77 -8.99 1.61 -10.46
CA ARG A 77 -7.93 2.62 -10.45
C ARG A 77 -6.62 1.85 -10.33
N ILE A 78 -5.83 1.79 -11.39
CA ILE A 78 -4.51 1.14 -11.43
C ILE A 78 -3.61 1.67 -10.30
N ASP A 79 -3.84 2.90 -9.86
CA ASP A 79 -3.25 3.58 -8.71
C ASP A 79 -3.62 2.99 -7.33
N THR A 80 -4.73 2.26 -7.21
CA THR A 80 -5.12 1.51 -5.99
C THR A 80 -4.90 -0.01 -6.13
N VAL A 81 -4.67 -0.53 -7.34
CA VAL A 81 -4.64 -1.99 -7.65
C VAL A 81 -3.38 -2.68 -7.12
N THR A 82 -2.34 -1.91 -6.89
CA THR A 82 -1.04 -2.43 -6.52
C THR A 82 -0.76 -1.93 -5.12
N ALA A 83 -0.90 -2.82 -4.13
CA ALA A 83 -0.44 -2.61 -2.76
C ALA A 83 1.08 -2.36 -2.82
N ASN A 84 1.41 -1.09 -2.97
CA ASN A 84 2.59 -0.69 -3.70
C ASN A 84 3.73 -0.43 -2.74
N TRP A 85 4.90 -0.96 -3.08
CA TRP A 85 6.18 -0.38 -2.63
C TRP A 85 6.25 1.13 -2.83
N LEU A 86 5.45 1.68 -3.76
CA LEU A 86 5.37 3.07 -4.14
C LEU A 86 4.71 4.01 -3.11
N GLY A 87 4.07 3.49 -2.05
CA GLY A 87 3.36 4.29 -1.06
C GLY A 87 4.11 4.49 0.26
N THR A 88 3.95 5.64 0.91
CA THR A 88 4.59 5.98 2.20
C THR A 88 4.29 5.00 3.33
N ILE A 89 3.04 4.53 3.46
CA ILE A 89 2.61 3.65 4.57
C ILE A 89 2.31 2.21 4.14
N GLY A 90 2.26 1.95 2.84
CA GLY A 90 1.98 0.61 2.27
C GLY A 90 2.95 -0.48 2.73
N PRO A 91 4.29 -0.26 2.67
CA PRO A 91 5.27 -1.23 3.14
C PRO A 91 5.16 -1.53 4.64
N LEU A 92 4.80 -0.54 5.47
CA LEU A 92 4.69 -0.69 6.92
C LEU A 92 3.79 -1.83 7.33
N ARG A 93 2.63 -1.92 6.68
CA ARG A 93 1.63 -2.93 6.98
C ARG A 93 2.06 -4.36 6.66
N ASN A 94 3.06 -4.53 5.80
CA ASN A 94 3.52 -5.84 5.38
C ASN A 94 4.81 -6.28 6.09
N ILE A 95 5.54 -5.37 6.74
CA ILE A 95 6.87 -5.67 7.29
C ILE A 95 6.87 -5.62 8.81
N ASP A 96 5.95 -4.85 9.41
CA ASP A 96 5.88 -4.73 10.86
C ASP A 96 4.43 -4.72 11.35
N ASN A 97 4.11 -5.74 12.14
CA ASN A 97 2.76 -6.02 12.62
C ASN A 97 2.42 -5.30 13.93
N ARG A 98 3.29 -4.42 14.45
CA ARG A 98 3.04 -3.72 15.71
C ARG A 98 2.05 -2.56 15.62
N PHE A 99 1.77 -2.07 14.42
CA PHE A 99 0.99 -0.85 14.19
C PHE A 99 -0.47 -1.18 13.85
N ASN A 100 -1.40 -0.36 14.35
CA ASN A 100 -2.76 -0.37 13.83
C ASN A 100 -2.81 0.48 12.56
N LEU A 101 -2.87 -0.23 11.43
CA LEU A 101 -2.95 0.31 10.08
C LEU A 101 -4.27 -0.10 9.40
N ASP A 102 -5.33 -0.28 10.19
CA ASP A 102 -6.66 -0.57 9.64
C ASP A 102 -7.08 0.53 8.65
N CYS A 103 -7.62 0.09 7.52
CA CYS A 103 -8.16 0.96 6.49
C CYS A 103 -9.28 0.22 5.76
N TRP A 104 -10.33 0.94 5.43
CA TRP A 104 -11.49 0.38 4.77
C TRP A 104 -12.14 1.45 3.89
N TYR A 105 -12.99 0.99 2.98
CA TYR A 105 -13.83 1.91 2.24
C TYR A 105 -14.95 2.43 3.13
N ASP A 106 -15.14 3.75 3.15
CA ASP A 106 -16.24 4.38 3.85
C ASP A 106 -16.87 5.48 2.98
N PRO A 107 -18.12 5.30 2.50
CA PRO A 107 -18.76 6.26 1.62
C PRO A 107 -18.99 7.63 2.28
N LYS A 108 -18.86 7.75 3.62
CA LYS A 108 -19.00 8.99 4.37
C LYS A 108 -17.72 9.83 4.43
N VAL A 109 -16.58 9.32 3.94
CA VAL A 109 -15.32 10.09 3.89
C VAL A 109 -15.53 11.37 3.04
N PRO A 110 -15.30 12.57 3.60
CA PRO A 110 -15.61 13.83 2.93
C PRO A 110 -14.59 14.12 1.83
N THR A 111 -14.85 13.65 0.60
CA THR A 111 -13.96 13.84 -0.54
C THR A 111 -14.70 14.33 -1.79
N ALA A 112 -14.08 15.29 -2.48
CA ALA A 112 -14.48 15.71 -3.82
C ALA A 112 -13.90 14.79 -4.92
N ALA A 113 -13.02 13.84 -4.54
CA ALA A 113 -12.47 12.85 -5.47
C ALA A 113 -13.54 11.81 -5.87
N ALA A 114 -13.20 10.99 -6.87
CA ALA A 114 -14.06 9.90 -7.33
C ALA A 114 -14.54 9.03 -6.14
N PRO A 115 -15.74 8.44 -6.19
CA PRO A 115 -16.27 7.57 -5.13
C PRO A 115 -15.29 6.48 -4.68
N THR A 116 -14.42 6.02 -5.58
CA THR A 116 -13.38 5.02 -5.32
C THR A 116 -12.21 5.48 -4.44
N ALA A 117 -12.11 6.78 -4.13
CA ALA A 117 -11.05 7.37 -3.28
C ALA A 117 -11.50 7.59 -1.82
N ARG A 118 -12.63 7.00 -1.41
CA ARG A 118 -13.22 7.13 -0.08
C ARG A 118 -12.68 6.07 0.88
N LEU A 119 -11.39 6.16 1.21
CA LEU A 119 -10.75 5.32 2.23
C LEU A 119 -10.75 6.04 3.59
N ALA A 120 -11.12 5.31 4.64
CA ALA A 120 -11.00 5.71 6.03
C ALA A 120 -9.91 4.91 6.74
N GLY A 121 -9.59 5.31 7.98
CA GLY A 121 -8.54 4.69 8.80
C GLY A 121 -7.16 5.31 8.54
N ALA A 122 -6.14 4.46 8.39
CA ALA A 122 -4.73 4.86 8.38
C ALA A 122 -4.27 5.69 7.15
N ILE A 123 -5.09 5.84 6.10
CA ILE A 123 -4.68 6.48 4.84
C ILE A 123 -5.58 7.69 4.55
N SER A 124 -5.00 8.89 4.61
CA SER A 124 -5.68 10.17 4.35
C SER A 124 -4.93 11.01 3.30
N GLY A 125 -4.38 10.33 2.29
CA GLY A 125 -3.64 10.93 1.19
C GLY A 125 -4.53 11.30 -0.01
N ARG A 126 -4.24 12.42 -0.69
CA ARG A 126 -4.90 12.76 -1.96
C ARG A 126 -3.92 13.27 -3.01
N GLY A 127 -3.99 12.67 -4.20
CA GLY A 127 -3.15 13.08 -5.32
C GLY A 127 -3.34 14.56 -5.67
N GLY A 128 -2.23 15.27 -5.86
CA GLY A 128 -2.21 16.69 -6.23
C GLY A 128 -2.43 17.67 -5.09
N GLU A 129 -2.56 17.22 -3.83
CA GLU A 129 -2.81 18.13 -2.72
C GLU A 129 -1.61 18.99 -2.32
N HIS A 130 -1.97 20.18 -1.84
CA HIS A 130 -1.15 21.21 -1.23
C HIS A 130 -1.43 21.33 0.26
N MET A 131 -0.51 21.93 1.02
CA MET A 131 -0.65 22.13 2.47
C MET A 131 -1.99 22.77 2.89
N PRO A 132 -2.54 23.80 2.22
CA PRO A 132 -3.83 24.38 2.61
C PRO A 132 -5.02 23.40 2.49
N GLN A 133 -4.98 22.51 1.50
CA GLN A 133 -6.03 21.50 1.31
C GLN A 133 -5.92 20.41 2.38
N THR A 134 -4.70 19.97 2.70
CA THR A 134 -4.45 19.08 3.83
C THR A 134 -4.93 19.69 5.15
N LEU A 135 -4.65 20.98 5.38
CA LEU A 135 -5.07 21.71 6.58
C LEU A 135 -6.59 21.74 6.71
N ALA A 136 -7.31 21.98 5.62
CA ALA A 136 -8.77 22.00 5.60
C ALA A 136 -9.40 20.65 6.01
N ARG A 137 -8.69 19.53 5.79
CA ARG A 137 -9.15 18.18 6.16
C ARG A 137 -8.66 17.70 7.51
N LEU A 138 -7.69 18.41 8.11
CA LEU A 138 -7.07 18.02 9.36
C LEU A 138 -8.08 17.82 10.52
N PRO A 139 -9.15 18.62 10.68
CA PRO A 139 -10.17 18.35 11.69
C PRO A 139 -10.76 16.94 11.61
N TRP A 140 -11.06 16.45 10.40
CA TRP A 140 -11.58 15.10 10.20
C TRP A 140 -10.56 14.02 10.61
N CYS A 141 -9.26 14.25 10.40
CA CYS A 141 -8.19 13.34 10.82
C CYS A 141 -8.03 13.33 12.35
N LEU A 142 -8.07 14.51 12.99
CA LEU A 142 -7.93 14.68 14.44
C LEU A 142 -9.05 13.96 15.21
N GLU A 143 -10.27 13.97 14.68
CA GLU A 143 -11.40 13.24 15.26
C GLU A 143 -11.16 11.72 15.38
N ARG A 144 -10.32 11.14 14.50
CA ARG A 144 -9.95 9.72 14.57
C ARG A 144 -8.90 9.42 15.63
N GLN A 145 -8.35 10.46 16.26
CA GLN A 145 -7.34 10.40 17.32
C GLN A 145 -6.21 9.42 17.00
N PRO A 146 -5.49 9.57 15.89
CA PRO A 146 -4.30 8.77 15.65
C PRO A 146 -3.26 9.04 16.75
N ASP A 147 -2.47 8.03 17.10
CA ASP A 147 -1.37 8.20 18.07
C ASP A 147 -0.13 8.80 17.39
N ILE A 148 0.09 8.44 16.12
CA ILE A 148 1.14 8.95 15.25
C ILE A 148 0.54 9.42 13.92
N VAL A 149 0.96 10.59 13.45
CA VAL A 149 0.70 11.07 12.09
C VAL A 149 1.99 11.09 11.27
N LEU A 150 1.99 10.39 10.12
CA LEU A 150 3.01 10.56 9.08
C LEU A 150 2.56 11.71 8.17
N LEU A 151 3.33 12.79 8.12
CA LEU A 151 3.00 13.97 7.33
C LEU A 151 3.92 14.04 6.09
N ASP A 152 3.36 13.75 4.92
CA ASP A 152 4.07 13.72 3.63
C ASP A 152 3.41 14.71 2.64
N ILE A 153 3.84 15.96 2.71
CA ILE A 153 3.23 17.10 2.02
C ILE A 153 4.29 18.12 1.55
N ALA A 154 3.87 19.19 0.88
CA ALA A 154 4.68 20.30 0.36
C ALA A 154 5.35 20.08 -1.02
N THR A 155 5.49 18.86 -1.52
CA THR A 155 6.05 18.62 -2.87
C THR A 155 5.28 19.36 -3.98
N ASN A 156 3.94 19.42 -3.89
CA ASN A 156 3.13 20.17 -4.85
C ASN A 156 3.15 21.68 -4.60
N ASP A 157 3.20 22.11 -3.33
CA ASP A 157 3.35 23.51 -2.93
C ASP A 157 4.59 24.15 -3.55
N ILE A 158 5.74 23.48 -3.40
CA ILE A 158 7.00 23.93 -4.00
C ILE A 158 6.87 23.98 -5.53
N ALA A 159 6.21 22.99 -6.12
CA ALA A 159 6.14 22.86 -7.57
C ALA A 159 5.29 23.92 -8.27
N SER A 160 4.18 24.35 -7.68
CA SER A 160 3.16 25.16 -8.37
C SER A 160 2.75 26.47 -7.71
N ASP A 161 2.93 26.64 -6.40
CA ASP A 161 2.29 27.77 -5.68
C ASP A 161 3.09 29.07 -5.70
N LYS A 162 4.30 29.08 -6.31
CA LYS A 162 5.23 30.23 -6.31
C LYS A 162 5.39 30.83 -4.90
N LEU A 163 5.65 29.97 -3.91
CA LEU A 163 5.77 30.36 -2.51
C LEU A 163 7.16 30.92 -2.18
N THR A 164 7.21 31.79 -1.18
CA THR A 164 8.47 32.06 -0.46
C THR A 164 8.69 30.99 0.61
N LEU A 165 9.92 30.88 1.11
CA LEU A 165 10.26 29.94 2.18
C LEU A 165 9.46 30.24 3.45
N GLU A 166 9.33 31.51 3.81
CA GLU A 166 8.59 31.95 5.00
C GLU A 166 7.14 31.50 4.94
N LYS A 167 6.49 31.63 3.77
CA LYS A 167 5.11 31.20 3.59
C LYS A 167 4.96 29.68 3.60
N ALA A 168 5.93 28.94 3.07
CA ALA A 168 5.95 27.49 3.15
C ALA A 168 6.07 27.00 4.60
N VAL A 169 6.99 27.60 5.37
CA VAL A 169 7.16 27.33 6.81
C VAL A 169 5.90 27.66 7.60
N GLU A 170 5.30 28.83 7.37
CA GLU A 170 4.04 29.25 8.03
C GLU A 170 2.92 28.21 7.80
N ARG A 171 2.76 27.73 6.56
CA ARG A 171 1.76 26.72 6.22
C ARG A 171 2.06 25.37 6.87
N TYR A 172 3.32 24.97 6.94
CA TYR A 172 3.71 23.71 7.56
C TYR A 172 3.49 23.75 9.08
N GLU A 173 3.84 24.85 9.75
CA GLU A 173 3.55 25.06 11.18
C GLU A 173 2.04 25.04 11.47
N ALA A 174 1.22 25.58 10.57
CA ALA A 174 -0.23 25.53 10.70
C ALA A 174 -0.79 24.10 10.68
N LEU A 175 -0.09 23.14 10.06
CA LEU A 175 -0.41 21.71 10.13
C LEU A 175 0.09 21.07 11.43
N LEU A 176 1.29 21.40 11.88
CA LEU A 176 1.93 20.80 13.06
C LEU A 176 1.25 21.20 14.36
N LYS A 177 0.90 22.48 14.51
CA LYS A 177 0.32 23.03 15.74
C LYS A 177 -0.90 22.25 16.24
N PRO A 178 -1.99 22.07 15.47
CA PRO A 178 -3.18 21.37 15.94
C PRO A 178 -2.92 19.87 16.22
N LEU A 179 -1.96 19.24 15.54
CA LEU A 179 -1.54 17.86 15.85
C LEU A 179 -0.87 17.78 17.23
N ARG A 180 0.05 18.70 17.52
CA ARG A 180 0.71 18.79 18.83
C ARG A 180 -0.28 19.13 19.95
N GLU A 181 -1.20 20.06 19.72
CA GLU A 181 -2.25 20.43 20.67
C GLU A 181 -3.18 19.25 20.99
N ALA A 182 -3.41 18.37 20.03
CA ALA A 182 -4.18 17.13 20.21
C ALA A 182 -3.40 16.01 20.93
N GLY A 183 -2.11 16.21 21.24
CA GLY A 183 -1.25 15.21 21.89
C GLY A 183 -0.80 14.10 20.94
N ILE A 184 -0.69 14.39 19.65
CA ILE A 184 -0.33 13.41 18.61
C ILE A 184 1.14 13.57 18.25
N TRP A 185 1.87 12.46 18.15
CA TRP A 185 3.23 12.48 17.61
C TRP A 185 3.21 12.66 16.10
N VAL A 186 4.06 13.53 15.56
CA VAL A 186 4.16 13.76 14.11
C VAL A 186 5.52 13.29 13.61
N VAL A 187 5.51 12.48 12.56
CA VAL A 187 6.69 12.09 11.79
C VAL A 187 6.62 12.82 10.45
N CYS A 188 7.46 13.85 10.28
CA CYS A 188 7.54 14.64 9.06
C CYS A 188 8.42 13.93 8.03
N LEU A 189 7.89 13.76 6.82
CA LEU A 189 8.66 13.31 5.67
C LEU A 189 9.12 14.51 4.86
N LEU A 190 10.34 14.42 4.33
CA LEU A 190 10.91 15.50 3.54
C LEU A 190 10.25 15.55 2.14
N PRO A 191 9.94 16.77 1.65
CA PRO A 191 9.47 16.93 0.28
C PRO A 191 10.51 16.40 -0.71
N VAL A 192 10.04 15.73 -1.76
CA VAL A 192 10.94 15.15 -2.77
C VAL A 192 11.28 16.20 -3.81
N ASP A 193 12.58 16.35 -4.08
CA ASP A 193 13.03 17.20 -5.17
C ASP A 193 12.65 16.61 -6.53
N ARG A 194 12.31 17.46 -7.50
CA ARG A 194 11.96 16.99 -8.85
C ARG A 194 13.20 16.72 -9.67
N ILE A 195 13.86 15.63 -9.33
CA ILE A 195 15.10 15.13 -9.92
C ILE A 195 14.79 13.92 -10.82
N GLY A 196 14.92 14.12 -12.13
CA GLY A 196 14.62 13.10 -13.13
C GLY A 196 15.19 13.44 -14.51
N LYS A 197 14.97 12.58 -15.50
CA LYS A 197 15.31 12.84 -16.92
C LYS A 197 14.07 13.04 -17.79
N THR A 198 12.90 13.15 -17.16
CA THR A 198 11.57 13.15 -17.79
C THR A 198 10.85 14.48 -17.59
N LYS A 199 9.64 14.59 -18.15
CA LYS A 199 8.73 15.71 -17.94
C LYS A 199 8.45 15.88 -16.44
N GLY A 200 8.90 16.98 -15.85
CA GLY A 200 8.68 17.28 -14.43
C GLY A 200 9.93 17.78 -13.71
N THR A 201 11.11 17.46 -14.25
CA THR A 201 12.42 17.89 -13.74
C THR A 201 12.58 19.41 -13.82
N TRP A 202 13.12 20.02 -12.77
CA TRP A 202 13.48 21.43 -12.77
C TRP A 202 14.90 21.65 -13.32
N ALA A 203 15.12 22.81 -13.94
CA ALA A 203 16.48 23.21 -14.35
C ALA A 203 17.31 23.48 -13.09
N ALA A 204 18.64 23.27 -13.15
CA ALA A 204 19.50 23.37 -11.97
C ALA A 204 19.43 24.74 -11.26
N GLU A 205 19.16 25.80 -12.02
CA GLU A 205 19.02 27.18 -11.57
C GLU A 205 17.59 27.55 -11.11
N ASP A 206 16.65 26.62 -11.14
CA ASP A 206 15.26 26.89 -10.77
C ASP A 206 15.14 27.21 -9.28
N ALA A 207 14.52 28.35 -8.96
CA ALA A 207 14.35 28.83 -7.59
C ALA A 207 13.60 27.84 -6.67
N ARG A 208 12.85 26.89 -7.24
CA ARG A 208 12.18 25.81 -6.50
C ARG A 208 13.16 24.86 -5.82
N HIS A 209 14.38 24.67 -6.34
CA HIS A 209 15.42 23.91 -5.63
C HIS A 209 15.83 24.63 -4.34
N THR A 210 15.99 25.96 -4.38
CA THR A 210 16.30 26.75 -3.18
C THR A 210 15.16 26.70 -2.17
N LEU A 211 13.91 26.82 -2.62
CA LEU A 211 12.74 26.70 -1.74
C LEU A 211 12.67 25.30 -1.10
N ASN A 212 12.88 24.25 -1.88
CA ASN A 212 12.86 22.87 -1.40
C ASN A 212 13.95 22.62 -0.35
N SER A 213 15.20 22.99 -0.65
CA SER A 213 16.32 22.88 0.27
C SER A 213 16.05 23.68 1.55
N GLY A 214 15.56 24.92 1.44
CA GLY A 214 15.22 25.74 2.60
C GLY A 214 14.14 25.13 3.49
N LEU A 215 13.07 24.60 2.89
CA LEU A 215 12.01 23.93 3.66
C LEU A 215 12.51 22.64 4.29
N THR A 216 13.34 21.88 3.57
CA THR A 216 13.97 20.65 4.05
C THR A 216 14.87 20.91 5.27
N GLU A 217 15.74 21.91 5.20
CA GLU A 217 16.60 22.31 6.33
C GLU A 217 15.77 22.76 7.53
N TYR A 218 14.70 23.52 7.29
CA TYR A 218 13.77 23.88 8.35
C TYR A 218 13.14 22.63 8.99
N LEU A 219 12.64 21.67 8.20
CA LEU A 219 12.03 20.44 8.73
C LEU A 219 13.03 19.64 9.58
N VAL A 220 14.27 19.50 9.13
CA VAL A 220 15.34 18.84 9.90
C VAL A 220 15.61 19.59 11.20
N SER A 221 15.67 20.91 11.17
CA SER A 221 15.93 21.74 12.37
C SER A 221 14.85 21.59 13.45
N ILE A 222 13.62 21.24 13.08
CA ILE A 222 12.52 21.04 14.03
C ILE A 222 12.40 19.60 14.53
N GLY A 223 13.23 18.67 14.05
CA GLY A 223 13.18 17.25 14.46
C GLY A 223 13.52 16.99 15.93
N SER A 224 14.13 17.97 16.61
CA SER A 224 14.39 17.95 18.06
C SER A 224 13.25 18.53 18.90
N ARG A 225 12.23 19.14 18.26
CA ARG A 225 11.08 19.69 18.99
C ARG A 225 10.24 18.57 19.58
N GLU A 226 9.70 18.82 20.77
CA GLU A 226 8.80 17.89 21.44
C GLU A 226 7.57 17.61 20.54
N GLY A 227 7.25 16.34 20.34
CA GLY A 227 6.13 15.90 19.48
C GLY A 227 6.49 15.71 18.00
N VAL A 228 7.71 16.03 17.57
CA VAL A 228 8.13 15.91 16.18
C VAL A 228 9.26 14.89 16.04
N ARG A 229 9.21 14.12 14.96
CA ARG A 229 10.30 13.30 14.40
C ARG A 229 10.39 13.59 12.91
N VAL A 230 11.55 13.35 12.32
CA VAL A 230 11.81 13.66 10.90
C VAL A 230 12.47 12.47 10.24
N VAL A 231 11.99 12.12 9.05
CA VAL A 231 12.64 11.15 8.17
C VAL A 231 13.63 11.91 7.28
N ASP A 232 14.88 12.05 7.74
CA ASP A 232 15.94 12.62 6.91
C ASP A 232 16.54 11.54 5.99
N ASP A 233 15.99 11.43 4.78
CA ASP A 233 16.37 10.45 3.77
C ASP A 233 17.34 10.98 2.70
N ARG A 234 17.82 12.23 2.86
CA ARG A 234 18.64 12.91 1.85
C ARG A 234 19.89 12.13 1.48
N ASP A 235 20.66 11.68 2.47
CA ASP A 235 21.91 10.97 2.25
C ASP A 235 21.69 9.64 1.53
N VAL A 236 20.63 8.93 1.92
CA VAL A 236 20.29 7.62 1.34
C VAL A 236 19.85 7.77 -0.12
N LEU A 237 19.00 8.76 -0.42
CA LEU A 237 18.56 9.04 -1.79
C LEU A 237 19.71 9.60 -2.65
N ALA A 238 20.52 10.52 -2.13
CA ALA A 238 21.67 11.09 -2.83
C ALA A 238 22.69 10.02 -3.23
N LYS A 239 23.01 9.10 -2.31
CA LYS A 239 23.92 7.97 -2.58
C LYS A 239 23.37 7.05 -3.68
N ALA A 240 22.07 6.74 -3.66
CA ALA A 240 21.46 5.92 -4.68
C ALA A 240 21.54 6.56 -6.08
N ILE A 241 21.29 7.87 -6.18
CA ILE A 241 21.43 8.64 -7.42
C ILE A 241 22.88 8.60 -7.93
N GLN A 242 23.87 8.81 -7.05
CA GLN A 242 25.29 8.75 -7.40
C GLN A 242 25.70 7.35 -7.93
N GLN A 243 25.04 6.30 -7.45
CA GLN A 243 25.22 4.92 -7.91
C GLN A 243 24.45 4.59 -9.20
N GLY A 244 23.79 5.57 -9.81
CA GLY A 244 23.01 5.39 -11.03
C GLY A 244 21.67 4.67 -10.84
N ILE A 245 21.19 4.55 -9.60
CA ILE A 245 19.88 3.96 -9.30
C ILE A 245 18.80 5.01 -9.63
N ALA A 246 17.88 4.65 -10.52
CA ALA A 246 16.70 5.47 -10.75
C ALA A 246 15.77 5.36 -9.53
N ILE A 247 15.48 6.49 -8.88
CA ILE A 247 14.63 6.53 -7.67
C ILE A 247 13.25 7.16 -7.90
N THR A 248 12.96 7.65 -9.10
CA THR A 248 11.65 8.22 -9.49
C THR A 248 11.08 7.52 -10.72
N GLU A 249 9.75 7.45 -10.84
CA GLU A 249 9.06 6.88 -12.01
C GLU A 249 8.78 7.91 -13.11
N ASP A 250 8.47 9.15 -12.74
CA ASP A 250 8.11 10.23 -13.67
C ASP A 250 8.92 11.52 -13.43
N GLY A 251 9.96 11.46 -12.59
CA GLY A 251 10.74 12.63 -12.17
C GLY A 251 10.13 13.42 -11.02
N VAL A 252 8.99 12.97 -10.48
CA VAL A 252 8.36 13.51 -9.27
C VAL A 252 8.15 12.39 -8.26
N HIS A 253 7.48 11.32 -8.69
CA HIS A 253 7.07 10.27 -7.79
C HIS A 253 8.21 9.30 -7.54
N LEU A 254 8.54 9.06 -6.26
CA LEU A 254 9.47 7.99 -5.91
C LEU A 254 8.95 6.66 -6.47
N ASN A 255 9.83 5.92 -7.13
CA ASN A 255 9.52 4.55 -7.55
C ASN A 255 9.73 3.59 -6.37
N THR A 256 9.62 2.28 -6.63
CA THR A 256 9.83 1.24 -5.61
C THR A 256 11.17 1.37 -4.89
N ASP A 257 12.27 1.56 -5.62
CA ASP A 257 13.60 1.71 -5.01
C ASP A 257 13.67 2.98 -4.15
N GLY A 258 13.21 4.12 -4.67
CA GLY A 258 13.20 5.38 -3.94
C GLY A 258 12.39 5.32 -2.66
N GLN A 259 11.20 4.72 -2.71
CA GLN A 259 10.37 4.55 -1.52
C GLN A 259 10.94 3.55 -0.54
N TRP A 260 11.58 2.47 -1.01
CA TRP A 260 12.23 1.52 -0.11
C TRP A 260 13.41 2.13 0.64
N LEU A 261 14.19 2.97 -0.04
CA LEU A 261 15.29 3.72 0.56
C LEU A 261 14.78 4.69 1.63
N ARG A 262 13.74 5.47 1.33
CA ARG A 262 13.05 6.32 2.33
C ARG A 262 12.52 5.48 3.50
N TYR A 263 11.92 4.35 3.20
CA TYR A 263 11.36 3.45 4.20
C TYR A 263 12.42 2.84 5.12
N SER A 264 13.65 2.64 4.63
CA SER A 264 14.78 2.20 5.46
C SER A 264 15.17 3.19 6.57
N VAL A 265 14.80 4.47 6.41
CA VAL A 265 14.96 5.52 7.44
C VAL A 265 13.70 5.63 8.30
N LEU A 266 12.51 5.58 7.68
CA LEU A 266 11.22 5.69 8.38
C LEU A 266 10.98 4.54 9.38
N LEU A 267 11.23 3.29 8.97
CA LEU A 267 10.86 2.12 9.78
C LEU A 267 11.57 2.09 11.16
N PRO A 268 12.90 2.30 11.26
CA PRO A 268 13.57 2.41 12.56
C PRO A 268 12.93 3.46 13.49
N ILE A 269 12.63 4.66 12.97
CA ILE A 269 11.98 5.72 13.74
C ILE A 269 10.63 5.23 14.31
N LEU A 270 9.81 4.59 13.48
CA LEU A 270 8.51 4.07 13.93
C LEU A 270 8.64 2.91 14.92
N ARG A 271 9.65 2.05 14.77
CA ARG A 271 9.94 0.95 15.70
C ARG A 271 10.37 1.45 17.08
N ASP A 272 11.12 2.55 17.13
CA ASP A 272 11.52 3.19 18.38
C ASP A 272 10.32 3.86 19.07
N MET A 273 9.32 4.28 18.30
CA MET A 273 8.11 4.93 18.82
C MET A 273 7.04 3.96 19.34
N VAL A 274 7.08 2.67 18.99
CA VAL A 274 6.03 1.70 19.33
C VAL A 274 6.64 0.39 19.82
N MET A 275 6.18 -0.08 20.98
CA MET A 275 6.60 -1.35 21.58
C MET A 275 6.46 -2.51 20.60
N GLU A 276 7.48 -3.36 20.57
CA GLU A 276 7.46 -4.58 19.80
C GLU A 276 6.31 -5.49 20.22
N GLY A 277 5.66 -6.10 19.24
CA GLY A 277 4.54 -7.00 19.45
C GLY A 277 3.72 -7.15 18.18
N ASP A 278 2.75 -8.06 18.23
CA ASP A 278 1.84 -8.33 17.14
C ASP A 278 0.46 -7.76 17.46
N PHE A 279 0.02 -6.75 16.70
CA PHE A 279 -1.34 -6.22 16.81
C PHE A 279 -2.37 -7.21 16.24
N TYR A 280 -2.02 -7.90 15.14
CA TYR A 280 -2.83 -8.99 14.59
C TYR A 280 -2.24 -10.34 14.97
N SER A 281 -3.05 -11.26 15.48
CA SER A 281 -2.59 -12.59 15.87
C SER A 281 -2.03 -13.38 14.67
N ARG A 282 -0.84 -13.95 14.87
CA ARG A 282 -0.17 -14.87 13.92
C ARG A 282 -0.50 -16.34 14.13
N ASP A 283 -1.22 -16.69 15.19
CA ASP A 283 -1.51 -18.08 15.54
C ASP A 283 -2.46 -18.72 14.53
N VAL A 284 -1.95 -19.48 13.56
CA VAL A 284 -2.75 -20.11 12.50
C VAL A 284 -3.85 -21.07 12.99
N LYS A 285 -3.81 -21.49 14.27
CA LYS A 285 -4.80 -22.39 14.87
C LYS A 285 -5.97 -21.64 15.50
N LEU A 286 -5.81 -20.36 15.81
CA LEU A 286 -6.85 -19.53 16.39
C LEU A 286 -7.96 -19.24 15.36
N ALA A 287 -9.13 -19.86 15.53
CA ALA A 287 -10.38 -19.57 14.79
C ALA A 287 -10.21 -19.38 13.27
N ASN A 288 -9.29 -20.12 12.65
CA ASN A 288 -8.94 -19.95 11.25
C ASN A 288 -9.99 -20.62 10.35
N LEU A 289 -10.60 -19.82 9.49
CA LEU A 289 -11.61 -20.22 8.52
C LEU A 289 -10.99 -20.81 7.23
N SER A 290 -9.67 -20.75 7.06
CA SER A 290 -9.02 -21.31 5.88
C SER A 290 -9.22 -22.83 5.81
N PRO A 291 -9.74 -23.38 4.70
CA PRO A 291 -10.04 -24.80 4.56
C PRO A 291 -8.79 -25.67 4.53
N LEU A 292 -7.61 -25.07 4.37
CA LEU A 292 -6.35 -25.80 4.39
C LEU A 292 -5.90 -26.12 5.83
N GLY A 293 -6.38 -25.39 6.85
CA GLY A 293 -6.08 -25.63 8.27
C GLY A 293 -4.59 -25.63 8.64
N GLY A 294 -3.70 -25.34 7.69
CA GLY A 294 -2.27 -25.64 7.74
C GLY A 294 -1.72 -25.91 6.33
N PHE A 295 -0.44 -26.26 6.25
CA PHE A 295 0.19 -26.74 5.02
C PHE A 295 0.65 -28.18 5.16
N SER A 296 -0.22 -29.07 5.63
CA SER A 296 0.08 -30.49 5.77
C SER A 296 0.21 -31.20 4.41
N GLY A 297 0.84 -32.38 4.42
CA GLY A 297 0.92 -33.26 3.26
C GLY A 297 1.87 -32.77 2.16
N GLY A 298 1.76 -33.36 0.98
CA GLY A 298 2.73 -33.14 -0.11
C GLY A 298 2.19 -33.46 -1.51
N ALA A 299 0.89 -33.75 -1.61
CA ALA A 299 0.20 -34.21 -2.82
C ALA A 299 -0.65 -33.11 -3.47
N GLY A 300 -0.42 -31.84 -3.12
CA GLY A 300 -1.02 -30.68 -3.80
C GLY A 300 -0.85 -30.73 -5.32
N LYS A 301 -1.79 -30.10 -6.05
CA LYS A 301 -1.75 -30.07 -7.51
C LYS A 301 -0.60 -29.18 -7.98
N ARG A 302 0.08 -29.62 -9.03
CA ARG A 302 1.29 -28.97 -9.55
C ARG A 302 1.19 -28.82 -11.06
N SER A 303 1.58 -27.66 -11.57
CA SER A 303 1.71 -27.38 -13.02
C SER A 303 2.99 -26.57 -13.25
N GLY A 304 4.01 -27.20 -13.84
CA GLY A 304 5.34 -26.58 -14.00
C GLY A 304 6.11 -26.43 -12.67
N VAL A 305 5.71 -27.19 -11.65
CA VAL A 305 6.31 -27.22 -10.30
C VAL A 305 6.55 -28.69 -9.94
N THR A 306 7.66 -29.00 -9.27
CA THR A 306 7.98 -30.35 -8.77
C THR A 306 8.11 -30.35 -7.24
N GLY A 307 8.42 -31.50 -6.62
CA GLY A 307 8.58 -31.61 -5.17
C GLY A 307 7.25 -31.60 -4.39
N ALA A 308 7.31 -31.29 -3.10
CA ALA A 308 6.18 -31.34 -2.17
C ALA A 308 5.38 -30.03 -2.16
N VAL A 309 4.07 -30.14 -2.36
CA VAL A 309 3.11 -29.01 -2.26
C VAL A 309 1.98 -29.43 -1.33
N ALA A 310 1.57 -28.55 -0.42
CA ALA A 310 0.50 -28.82 0.56
C ALA A 310 -0.75 -29.42 -0.09
N ASP A 311 -1.38 -30.37 0.60
CA ASP A 311 -2.63 -30.95 0.14
C ASP A 311 -3.70 -29.84 0.04
N GLY A 312 -4.56 -29.93 -0.98
CA GLY A 312 -5.57 -28.89 -1.27
C GLY A 312 -5.02 -27.62 -1.95
N LEU A 313 -3.70 -27.39 -1.92
CA LEU A 313 -3.06 -26.29 -2.64
C LEU A 313 -2.80 -26.67 -4.11
N VAL A 314 -2.90 -25.69 -4.99
CA VAL A 314 -2.57 -25.77 -6.41
C VAL A 314 -1.47 -24.78 -6.70
N ALA A 315 -0.26 -25.28 -7.01
CA ALA A 315 0.89 -24.48 -7.38
C ALA A 315 1.08 -24.51 -8.92
N ARG A 316 1.12 -23.33 -9.53
CA ARG A 316 1.22 -23.17 -10.99
C ARG A 316 2.28 -22.16 -11.37
N ARG A 317 3.31 -22.62 -12.07
CA ARG A 317 4.23 -21.75 -12.83
C ARG A 317 3.47 -21.06 -13.96
N GLY A 318 3.84 -19.82 -14.28
CA GLY A 318 3.23 -19.09 -15.39
C GLY A 318 3.42 -19.81 -16.73
N SER A 319 2.45 -19.62 -17.62
CA SER A 319 2.48 -20.23 -18.96
C SER A 319 3.66 -19.67 -19.77
N GLY A 320 4.32 -20.54 -20.55
CA GLY A 320 5.47 -20.16 -21.38
C GLY A 320 6.74 -19.79 -20.60
N GLN A 321 6.76 -20.03 -19.28
CA GLN A 321 7.96 -19.91 -18.45
C GLN A 321 8.65 -21.27 -18.34
N ASN A 322 9.98 -21.27 -18.23
CA ASN A 322 10.86 -22.43 -18.16
C ASN A 322 11.56 -22.57 -16.80
N ASP A 323 11.41 -21.61 -15.89
CA ASP A 323 12.05 -21.62 -14.56
C ASP A 323 11.78 -22.95 -13.83
N THR A 324 12.82 -23.55 -13.25
CA THR A 324 12.63 -24.75 -12.43
C THR A 324 12.13 -24.33 -11.06
N ILE A 325 10.95 -24.83 -10.67
CA ILE A 325 10.36 -24.52 -9.35
C ILE A 325 10.17 -25.83 -8.59
N ILE A 326 10.82 -25.93 -7.43
CA ILE A 326 10.73 -27.08 -6.54
C ILE A 326 10.03 -26.65 -5.26
N GLY A 327 8.87 -27.26 -4.98
CA GLY A 327 8.18 -27.14 -3.72
C GLY A 327 8.81 -28.03 -2.65
N SER A 328 8.92 -27.52 -1.43
CA SER A 328 9.31 -28.30 -0.25
C SER A 328 8.58 -27.79 1.00
N LYS A 329 8.81 -28.48 2.12
CA LYS A 329 8.23 -28.16 3.43
C LYS A 329 9.33 -27.80 4.40
N GLU A 330 9.06 -26.83 5.26
CA GLU A 330 9.92 -26.48 6.39
C GLU A 330 9.08 -26.56 7.67
N PRO A 331 9.34 -27.52 8.58
CA PRO A 331 8.61 -27.62 9.82
C PRO A 331 8.97 -26.47 10.77
N LEU A 332 7.97 -25.98 11.51
CA LEU A 332 8.11 -25.02 12.60
C LEU A 332 7.92 -25.70 13.96
N ALA A 333 8.36 -25.03 15.02
CA ALA A 333 8.42 -25.58 16.38
C ALA A 333 7.04 -25.98 16.98
N ASP A 334 5.94 -25.46 16.43
CA ASP A 334 4.56 -25.67 16.88
C ASP A 334 3.81 -26.74 16.06
N GLY A 335 4.53 -27.49 15.23
CA GLY A 335 3.97 -28.51 14.33
C GLY A 335 3.30 -27.93 13.09
N VAL A 336 3.40 -26.61 12.87
CA VAL A 336 2.99 -25.97 11.63
C VAL A 336 4.10 -26.12 10.59
N GLU A 337 3.74 -26.27 9.32
CA GLU A 337 4.70 -26.32 8.22
C GLU A 337 4.61 -25.04 7.37
N ARG A 338 5.76 -24.52 6.93
CA ARG A 338 5.84 -23.55 5.84
C ARG A 338 5.87 -24.28 4.51
N GLN A 339 5.23 -23.69 3.51
CA GLN A 339 5.42 -24.07 2.12
C GLN A 339 6.59 -23.28 1.56
N VAL A 340 7.63 -23.97 1.10
CA VAL A 340 8.82 -23.37 0.51
C VAL A 340 8.83 -23.63 -1.00
N PHE A 341 9.25 -22.63 -1.77
CA PHE A 341 9.48 -22.75 -3.21
C PHE A 341 10.89 -22.25 -3.52
N THR A 342 11.73 -23.16 -4.02
CA THR A 342 13.05 -22.84 -4.57
C THR A 342 12.90 -22.70 -6.08
N ILE A 343 13.31 -21.56 -6.60
CA ILE A 343 13.18 -21.17 -8.01
C ILE A 343 14.59 -21.05 -8.57
N THR A 344 14.91 -21.86 -9.56
CA THR A 344 16.11 -21.72 -10.38
C THR A 344 15.67 -21.08 -11.70
N PRO A 345 16.00 -19.79 -11.91
CA PRO A 345 15.62 -19.11 -13.13
C PRO A 345 16.17 -19.82 -14.38
N ALA A 346 15.42 -19.73 -15.48
CA ALA A 346 15.84 -20.24 -16.78
C ALA A 346 15.71 -19.15 -17.84
N ASP A 347 16.25 -19.40 -19.04
CA ASP A 347 15.98 -18.53 -20.18
C ASP A 347 14.50 -18.67 -20.59
N ASN A 348 13.75 -17.62 -20.30
CA ASN A 348 12.33 -17.54 -20.55
C ASN A 348 12.11 -16.83 -21.88
N ALA A 349 11.71 -17.59 -22.90
CA ALA A 349 11.40 -17.07 -24.24
C ALA A 349 10.11 -16.22 -24.29
N ASN A 350 9.50 -15.89 -23.15
CA ASN A 350 8.30 -15.08 -23.11
C ASN A 350 8.62 -13.59 -23.33
N ASP A 351 7.73 -12.87 -24.01
CA ASP A 351 7.86 -11.42 -24.21
C ASP A 351 7.66 -10.63 -22.91
N SER A 352 7.07 -11.26 -21.89
CA SER A 352 6.84 -10.65 -20.57
C SER A 352 8.14 -10.63 -19.74
N ARG A 353 8.50 -9.47 -19.19
CA ARG A 353 9.58 -9.36 -18.19
C ARG A 353 9.26 -10.12 -16.88
N VAL A 354 8.01 -10.46 -16.65
CA VAL A 354 7.53 -10.97 -15.37
C VAL A 354 7.32 -12.48 -15.42
N CYS A 355 8.06 -13.20 -14.59
CA CYS A 355 7.83 -14.59 -14.28
C CYS A 355 6.94 -14.73 -13.03
N THR A 356 6.19 -15.82 -12.92
CA THR A 356 5.14 -15.93 -11.90
C THR A 356 4.98 -17.34 -11.35
N LEU A 357 4.75 -17.42 -10.05
CA LEU A 357 4.20 -18.59 -9.37
C LEU A 357 2.86 -18.20 -8.76
N THR A 358 1.81 -18.92 -9.13
CA THR A 358 0.48 -18.74 -8.56
C THR A 358 0.16 -19.90 -7.62
N LEU A 359 -0.27 -19.58 -6.41
CA LEU A 359 -0.83 -20.55 -5.47
C LEU A 359 -2.33 -20.30 -5.36
N SER A 360 -3.13 -21.36 -5.45
CA SER A 360 -4.60 -21.32 -5.39
C SER A 360 -5.15 -22.51 -4.61
N TRP A 361 -6.41 -22.43 -4.18
CA TRP A 361 -7.13 -23.51 -3.52
C TRP A 361 -8.62 -23.42 -3.85
N ALA A 362 -9.40 -24.40 -3.38
CA ALA A 362 -10.83 -24.48 -3.63
C ALA A 362 -11.56 -23.21 -3.15
N ASP A 363 -12.50 -22.72 -3.98
CA ASP A 363 -13.37 -21.61 -3.63
C ASP A 363 -14.15 -21.92 -2.35
N MET A 364 -14.40 -20.88 -1.53
CA MET A 364 -14.90 -21.04 -0.16
C MET A 364 -16.28 -20.43 -0.01
N ASP A 365 -17.30 -21.26 0.21
CA ASP A 365 -18.67 -20.81 0.44
C ASP A 365 -18.80 -20.09 1.79
N PHE A 366 -19.40 -18.90 1.81
CA PHE A 366 -19.56 -18.12 3.04
C PHE A 366 -20.39 -18.85 4.09
N GLU A 367 -21.48 -19.51 3.67
CA GLU A 367 -22.32 -20.33 4.57
C GLU A 367 -21.50 -21.39 5.31
N LYS A 368 -20.61 -22.12 4.60
CA LYS A 368 -19.74 -23.14 5.21
C LYS A 368 -18.68 -22.54 6.12
N LEU A 369 -18.24 -21.31 5.83
CA LEU A 369 -17.34 -20.54 6.70
C LEU A 369 -18.06 -19.87 7.86
N GLY A 370 -19.40 -19.96 7.93
CA GLY A 370 -20.23 -19.24 8.89
C GLY A 370 -20.18 -17.72 8.73
N LEU A 371 -19.78 -17.22 7.55
CA LEU A 371 -19.72 -15.81 7.20
C LEU A 371 -21.08 -15.33 6.67
N VAL A 372 -21.48 -14.13 7.08
CA VAL A 372 -22.71 -13.48 6.64
C VAL A 372 -22.45 -12.02 6.27
N GLU A 373 -23.40 -11.41 5.59
CA GLU A 373 -23.42 -9.97 5.35
C GLU A 373 -23.15 -9.18 6.65
N GLY A 374 -22.30 -8.15 6.55
CA GLY A 374 -21.95 -7.30 7.67
C GLY A 374 -20.76 -7.78 8.50
N ASP A 375 -20.35 -9.05 8.39
CA ASP A 375 -19.15 -9.55 9.05
C ASP A 375 -17.91 -8.79 8.57
N TRP A 376 -16.98 -8.54 9.49
CA TRP A 376 -15.65 -8.05 9.16
C TRP A 376 -14.69 -9.23 9.05
N VAL A 377 -13.86 -9.24 8.01
CA VAL A 377 -12.92 -10.32 7.74
C VAL A 377 -11.51 -9.78 7.73
N GLU A 378 -10.59 -10.48 8.40
CA GLU A 378 -9.16 -10.29 8.26
C GLU A 378 -8.53 -11.51 7.61
N ALA A 379 -7.48 -11.29 6.82
CA ALA A 379 -6.73 -12.38 6.23
C ALA A 379 -5.26 -12.03 6.07
N GLY A 380 -4.39 -13.02 6.12
CA GLY A 380 -2.98 -12.83 5.84
C GLY A 380 -2.17 -14.12 5.88
N LEU A 381 -0.90 -13.98 5.53
CA LEU A 381 0.11 -15.03 5.66
C LEU A 381 1.47 -14.40 5.91
N ASP A 382 2.28 -15.06 6.71
CA ASP A 382 3.67 -14.67 6.90
C ASP A 382 4.50 -15.21 5.73
N TYR A 383 5.46 -14.42 5.26
CA TYR A 383 6.33 -14.78 4.16
C TYR A 383 7.79 -14.48 4.49
N GLU A 384 8.68 -15.15 3.77
CA GLU A 384 10.11 -14.85 3.74
C GLU A 384 10.58 -14.96 2.28
N LEU A 385 11.19 -13.90 1.76
CA LEU A 385 11.79 -13.86 0.43
C LEU A 385 13.31 -13.80 0.58
N SER A 386 14.06 -14.58 -0.20
CA SER A 386 15.52 -14.53 -0.21
C SER A 386 16.04 -13.14 -0.60
N ALA A 387 17.26 -12.80 -0.17
CA ALA A 387 17.97 -11.61 -0.65
C ALA A 387 18.13 -11.68 -2.18
N SER A 388 17.60 -10.70 -2.90
CA SER A 388 17.62 -10.59 -4.35
C SER A 388 17.06 -9.23 -4.79
N ASN A 389 17.53 -8.75 -5.95
CA ASN A 389 16.98 -7.57 -6.62
C ASN A 389 15.94 -7.95 -7.68
N SER A 390 15.73 -9.24 -7.91
CA SER A 390 14.88 -9.77 -8.98
C SER A 390 13.43 -9.97 -8.54
N TRP A 391 13.12 -9.81 -7.25
CA TRP A 391 11.74 -9.84 -6.79
C TRP A 391 10.96 -8.67 -7.36
N LEU A 392 9.80 -8.94 -7.95
CA LEU A 392 8.89 -7.92 -8.47
C LEU A 392 7.62 -7.81 -7.62
N GLY A 393 7.38 -8.77 -6.73
CA GLY A 393 6.33 -8.67 -5.74
C GLY A 393 5.73 -9.98 -5.26
N LEU A 394 4.91 -9.86 -4.24
CA LEU A 394 4.04 -10.88 -3.68
C LEU A 394 2.65 -10.26 -3.53
N GLU A 395 1.66 -10.78 -4.24
CA GLU A 395 0.26 -10.42 -4.10
C GLU A 395 -0.46 -11.50 -3.28
N PHE A 396 -1.29 -11.08 -2.32
CA PHE A 396 -2.26 -11.95 -1.67
C PHE A 396 -3.66 -11.35 -1.85
N SER A 397 -4.60 -12.06 -2.46
CA SER A 397 -5.94 -11.56 -2.75
C SER A 397 -7.04 -12.52 -2.29
N LEU A 398 -8.13 -11.95 -1.80
CA LEU A 398 -9.41 -12.61 -1.60
C LEU A 398 -10.44 -11.89 -2.45
N GLU A 399 -11.04 -12.62 -3.40
CA GLU A 399 -12.09 -12.11 -4.27
C GLU A 399 -13.44 -12.60 -3.77
N ALA A 400 -14.27 -11.70 -3.23
CA ALA A 400 -15.64 -12.00 -2.84
C ALA A 400 -16.57 -11.86 -4.05
N ASN A 401 -17.34 -12.91 -4.33
CA ASN A 401 -18.22 -13.00 -5.49
C ASN A 401 -19.62 -13.48 -5.11
N SER A 402 -20.60 -13.17 -5.98
CA SER A 402 -21.95 -13.71 -5.91
C SER A 402 -22.18 -14.85 -6.93
N ARG A 403 -23.24 -15.65 -6.74
CA ARG A 403 -23.77 -16.59 -7.74
C ARG A 403 -25.16 -16.17 -8.23
N PRO A 404 -25.37 -15.91 -9.54
CA PRO A 404 -24.35 -15.72 -10.59
C PRO A 404 -23.45 -14.52 -10.29
N ALA A 405 -22.31 -14.40 -10.99
CA ALA A 405 -21.26 -13.40 -10.72
C ALA A 405 -21.64 -11.95 -11.10
N THR A 406 -22.62 -11.41 -10.38
CA THR A 406 -23.09 -10.02 -10.46
C THR A 406 -22.31 -9.11 -9.54
N CYS A 407 -21.84 -9.63 -8.40
CA CYS A 407 -20.93 -8.95 -7.50
C CYS A 407 -19.54 -9.56 -7.60
N ARG A 408 -18.53 -8.68 -7.66
CA ARG A 408 -17.12 -9.01 -7.68
C ARG A 408 -16.35 -7.89 -7.04
N TYR A 409 -15.83 -8.14 -5.84
CA TYR A 409 -14.85 -7.28 -5.22
C TYR A 409 -13.65 -8.07 -4.73
N SER A 410 -12.48 -7.45 -4.79
CA SER A 410 -11.26 -8.06 -4.31
C SER A 410 -10.69 -7.21 -3.20
N ALA A 411 -10.26 -7.85 -2.12
CA ALA A 411 -9.39 -7.26 -1.13
C ALA A 411 -7.98 -7.83 -1.36
N VAL A 412 -6.98 -6.96 -1.42
CA VAL A 412 -5.61 -7.32 -1.80
C VAL A 412 -4.63 -6.87 -0.74
N GLY A 413 -3.68 -7.73 -0.40
CA GLY A 413 -2.54 -7.50 0.47
C GLY A 413 -1.24 -7.90 -0.24
N GLY A 414 -0.13 -7.77 0.48
CA GLY A 414 1.21 -7.98 -0.08
C GLY A 414 1.81 -6.71 -0.67
N MET A 415 2.82 -6.90 -1.51
CA MET A 415 3.75 -5.87 -2.01
C MET A 415 4.12 -6.15 -3.46
N VAL A 416 3.66 -5.32 -4.39
CA VAL A 416 3.92 -5.49 -5.84
C VAL A 416 4.49 -4.22 -6.45
N VAL A 417 5.41 -4.37 -7.41
CA VAL A 417 5.93 -3.26 -8.22
C VAL A 417 4.88 -2.86 -9.25
N ARG A 418 4.36 -1.63 -9.14
CA ARG A 418 3.36 -1.06 -10.06
C ARG A 418 3.75 -1.19 -11.53
N LEU A 419 4.99 -0.80 -11.84
CA LEU A 419 5.55 -0.79 -13.18
C LEU A 419 6.48 -2.01 -13.38
N ASN A 420 6.04 -3.21 -12.99
CA ASN A 420 6.84 -4.44 -13.07
C ASN A 420 7.26 -4.84 -14.50
N THR A 421 6.77 -4.16 -15.52
CA THR A 421 7.25 -4.28 -16.90
C THR A 421 8.55 -3.51 -17.16
N THR A 422 8.86 -2.49 -16.35
CA THR A 422 10.00 -1.59 -16.55
C THR A 422 10.84 -1.33 -15.30
N GLN A 423 10.39 -1.74 -14.11
CA GLN A 423 11.07 -1.51 -12.83
C GLN A 423 11.20 -2.80 -12.03
N ASP A 424 12.35 -2.99 -11.38
CA ASP A 424 12.55 -4.07 -10.40
C ASP A 424 11.88 -3.72 -9.05
N GLY A 425 11.76 -4.73 -8.19
CA GLY A 425 11.45 -4.49 -6.78
C GLY A 425 12.64 -3.93 -6.04
N PRO A 426 12.53 -3.74 -4.72
CA PRO A 426 13.65 -3.20 -3.97
C PRO A 426 14.87 -4.10 -4.06
N ARG A 427 16.02 -3.50 -3.82
CA ARG A 427 17.26 -4.22 -3.66
C ARG A 427 17.34 -4.87 -2.29
N LEU A 428 16.99 -6.15 -2.19
CA LEU A 428 17.06 -6.89 -0.92
C LEU A 428 18.47 -7.48 -0.74
N THR A 429 19.27 -6.88 0.13
CA THR A 429 20.60 -7.39 0.51
C THR A 429 20.55 -8.44 1.60
N THR A 430 19.41 -8.59 2.26
CA THR A 430 19.11 -9.61 3.27
C THR A 430 17.72 -10.20 3.00
N PRO A 431 17.41 -11.41 3.48
CA PRO A 431 16.07 -11.97 3.37
C PRO A 431 15.02 -11.01 3.95
N LEU A 432 13.93 -10.84 3.23
CA LEU A 432 12.80 -10.02 3.67
C LEU A 432 11.73 -10.92 4.25
N SER A 433 11.53 -10.81 5.56
CA SER A 433 10.40 -11.44 6.25
C SER A 433 9.31 -10.41 6.52
N GLY A 434 8.06 -10.83 6.38
CA GLY A 434 6.91 -9.98 6.57
C GLY A 434 5.60 -10.77 6.63
N ARG A 435 4.49 -10.05 6.54
CA ARG A 435 3.15 -10.59 6.49
C ARG A 435 2.35 -9.92 5.38
N ALA A 436 1.97 -10.68 4.36
CA ALA A 436 1.07 -10.18 3.34
C ALA A 436 -0.34 -10.16 3.94
N THR A 437 -0.75 -9.02 4.47
CA THR A 437 -2.03 -8.86 5.18
C THR A 437 -3.05 -8.18 4.28
N ILE A 438 -4.27 -8.68 4.22
CA ILE A 438 -5.45 -8.00 3.66
C ILE A 438 -6.11 -7.19 4.78
N PRO A 439 -6.40 -5.88 4.60
CA PRO A 439 -6.94 -5.07 5.70
C PRO A 439 -8.28 -5.64 6.12
N ARG A 440 -8.70 -5.37 7.36
CA ARG A 440 -10.06 -5.71 7.76
C ARG A 440 -11.04 -5.11 6.77
N PHE A 441 -11.86 -5.95 6.15
CA PHE A 441 -12.87 -5.53 5.18
C PHE A 441 -14.22 -6.09 5.56
N LYS A 442 -15.27 -5.30 5.32
CA LYS A 442 -16.65 -5.67 5.61
C LYS A 442 -17.23 -6.48 4.44
N LEU A 443 -17.96 -7.55 4.74
CA LEU A 443 -18.80 -8.24 3.76
C LEU A 443 -20.02 -7.37 3.45
N LEU A 444 -20.14 -6.98 2.19
CA LEU A 444 -21.10 -5.98 1.74
C LEU A 444 -22.50 -6.55 1.58
N GLY A 445 -23.48 -5.72 1.90
CA GLY A 445 -24.89 -6.05 1.85
C GLY A 445 -25.65 -5.49 0.66
N THR A 446 -26.95 -5.76 0.61
CA THR A 446 -27.82 -5.24 -0.45
C THR A 446 -27.92 -3.72 -0.47
N ASP A 447 -27.65 -3.07 0.66
CA ASP A 447 -27.58 -1.61 0.77
C ASP A 447 -26.34 -1.03 0.07
N ASP A 448 -25.28 -1.82 -0.06
CA ASP A 448 -23.96 -1.41 -0.58
C ASP A 448 -23.70 -1.94 -2.01
N VAL A 449 -24.28 -3.10 -2.38
CA VAL A 449 -24.08 -3.77 -3.68
C VAL A 449 -25.38 -4.40 -4.20
N ALA A 450 -25.52 -4.49 -5.53
CA ALA A 450 -26.72 -5.04 -6.17
C ALA A 450 -26.99 -6.52 -5.81
N ALA A 451 -25.94 -7.28 -5.48
CA ALA A 451 -26.04 -8.64 -4.97
C ALA A 451 -24.91 -8.86 -3.95
N PRO A 452 -25.20 -9.31 -2.72
CA PRO A 452 -24.16 -9.68 -1.78
C PRO A 452 -23.29 -10.83 -2.29
N ALA A 453 -22.03 -10.86 -1.87
CA ALA A 453 -21.17 -12.00 -2.14
C ALA A 453 -21.57 -13.20 -1.27
N ASP A 454 -21.49 -14.42 -1.81
CA ASP A 454 -21.80 -15.68 -1.13
C ASP A 454 -20.60 -16.64 -1.06
N TYR A 455 -19.46 -16.28 -1.69
CA TYR A 455 -18.23 -17.07 -1.61
C TYR A 455 -16.96 -16.25 -1.87
N PHE A 456 -15.83 -16.76 -1.39
CA PHE A 456 -14.51 -16.32 -1.81
C PHE A 456 -14.02 -17.16 -2.99
N ARG A 457 -13.67 -16.50 -4.09
CA ARG A 457 -13.02 -17.10 -5.25
C ARG A 457 -11.50 -17.07 -5.09
N THR A 458 -10.93 -18.24 -4.89
CA THR A 458 -9.49 -18.48 -4.70
C THR A 458 -8.92 -19.37 -5.80
N SER A 459 -9.75 -19.81 -6.74
CA SER A 459 -9.34 -20.63 -7.88
C SER A 459 -8.53 -19.89 -8.95
N LEU A 460 -8.57 -18.55 -8.99
CA LEU A 460 -7.90 -17.78 -10.05
C LEU A 460 -6.44 -17.39 -9.72
N ARG A 461 -6.19 -16.77 -8.55
CA ARG A 461 -4.89 -16.17 -8.21
C ARG A 461 -4.78 -15.60 -6.77
N PRO A 462 -5.11 -16.36 -5.72
CA PRO A 462 -5.13 -15.80 -4.38
C PRO A 462 -3.73 -15.47 -3.91
N ILE A 463 -2.68 -16.19 -4.30
CA ILE A 463 -1.30 -15.73 -4.11
C ILE A 463 -0.56 -15.72 -5.42
N ARG A 464 0.16 -14.63 -5.67
CA ARG A 464 1.00 -14.49 -6.84
C ARG A 464 2.36 -13.94 -6.45
N LEU A 465 3.39 -14.75 -6.67
CA LEU A 465 4.78 -14.34 -6.57
C LEU A 465 5.25 -13.91 -7.95
N HIS A 466 6.00 -12.81 -8.01
CA HIS A 466 6.53 -12.23 -9.22
C HIS A 466 8.05 -12.05 -9.11
N TRP A 467 8.77 -12.43 -10.16
CA TRP A 467 10.19 -12.14 -10.29
C TRP A 467 10.54 -11.75 -11.73
N ASN A 468 11.67 -11.07 -11.88
CA ASN A 468 12.21 -10.66 -13.16
C ASN A 468 12.69 -11.90 -13.93
N LYS A 469 12.28 -12.04 -15.20
CA LYS A 469 12.68 -13.17 -16.06
C LYS A 469 14.20 -13.27 -16.27
N ASN A 470 14.91 -12.15 -16.09
CA ASN A 470 16.37 -12.08 -16.21
C ASN A 470 17.07 -12.37 -14.87
N ALA A 471 16.36 -12.85 -13.85
CA ALA A 471 17.00 -13.34 -12.63
C ALA A 471 18.04 -14.41 -12.98
N THR A 472 19.18 -14.38 -12.31
CA THR A 472 20.26 -15.36 -12.53
C THR A 472 20.60 -16.14 -11.27
N GLU A 473 20.26 -15.56 -10.13
CA GLU A 473 20.37 -16.13 -8.81
C GLU A 473 19.21 -17.08 -8.50
N THR A 474 19.47 -18.06 -7.64
CA THR A 474 18.37 -18.89 -7.09
C THR A 474 17.53 -18.04 -6.14
N LEU A 475 16.22 -18.07 -6.33
CA LEU A 475 15.26 -17.37 -5.49
C LEU A 475 14.56 -18.37 -4.56
N VAL A 476 14.33 -17.98 -3.31
CA VAL A 476 13.59 -18.80 -2.34
C VAL A 476 12.46 -17.97 -1.74
N ALA A 477 11.24 -18.50 -1.82
CA ALA A 477 10.08 -17.92 -1.16
C ALA A 477 9.49 -18.95 -0.19
N LYS A 478 9.23 -18.51 1.05
CA LYS A 478 8.59 -19.30 2.09
C LYS A 478 7.28 -18.65 2.49
N PHE A 479 6.26 -19.47 2.73
CA PHE A 479 4.94 -19.01 3.12
C PHE A 479 4.48 -19.80 4.35
N SER A 480 3.91 -19.11 5.34
CA SER A 480 3.12 -19.75 6.40
C SER A 480 1.76 -20.18 5.84
N PRO A 481 1.01 -21.04 6.55
CA PRO A 481 -0.38 -21.26 6.25
C PRO A 481 -1.19 -19.96 6.24
N PHE A 482 -2.26 -19.96 5.46
CA PHE A 482 -3.15 -18.81 5.33
C PHE A 482 -4.04 -18.69 6.54
N ILE A 483 -4.19 -17.46 7.01
CA ILE A 483 -5.15 -17.08 8.05
C ILE A 483 -6.30 -16.35 7.38
N ILE A 484 -7.53 -16.80 7.65
CA ILE A 484 -8.77 -16.09 7.31
C ILE A 484 -9.63 -16.15 8.57
N ARG A 485 -10.14 -15.01 9.04
CA ARG A 485 -10.95 -14.96 10.26
C ARG A 485 -12.04 -13.93 10.19
N LYS A 486 -13.09 -14.16 10.96
CA LYS A 486 -13.92 -13.05 11.44
C LYS A 486 -13.07 -12.14 12.32
N SER A 487 -13.27 -10.85 12.18
CA SER A 487 -12.62 -9.81 12.97
C SER A 487 -13.66 -8.88 13.56
N THR A 488 -13.26 -8.13 14.58
CA THR A 488 -14.08 -7.04 15.09
C THR A 488 -14.12 -5.90 14.09
N ASP A 489 -15.23 -5.16 14.09
CA ASP A 489 -15.34 -3.89 13.38
C ASP A 489 -14.19 -2.95 13.75
N PRO A 490 -13.37 -2.46 12.81
CA PRO A 490 -12.25 -1.57 13.11
C PRO A 490 -12.71 -0.14 13.41
N ARG A 491 -13.90 0.27 12.98
CA ARG A 491 -14.36 1.68 13.04
C ARG A 491 -14.37 2.28 14.45
N PRO A 492 -14.82 1.56 15.50
CA PRO A 492 -14.78 2.09 16.86
C PRO A 492 -13.37 2.46 17.34
N ALA A 493 -12.33 1.72 16.92
CA ALA A 493 -10.95 2.06 17.27
C ALA A 493 -10.50 3.40 16.66
N TRP A 494 -11.12 3.81 15.56
CA TRP A 494 -10.88 5.06 14.83
C TRP A 494 -11.96 6.13 15.08
N ASN A 495 -12.77 5.97 16.14
CA ASN A 495 -13.86 6.88 16.50
C ASN A 495 -14.85 7.10 15.34
N LEU A 496 -15.32 6.00 14.73
CA LEU A 496 -16.28 5.97 13.63
C LEU A 496 -17.42 4.97 13.85
#